data_AF-A0A397FUN3-F1
#
_entry.id   AF-A0A397FUN3-F1
#
_cell.length_a   1.000
_cell.length_b   1.000
_cell.length_c   1.000
_cell.angle_alpha   90.00
_cell.angle_beta   90.00
_cell.angle_gamma   90.00
#
_symmetry.space_group_name_H-M   'P 1'
#
loop_
_entity.id
_entity.type
_entity.pdbx_description
1 polymer ?
#
loop_
_entity_poly.entity_id
_entity_poly.type
_entity_poly.pdbx_seq_one_letter_code
_entity_poly.pdbx_strand_id
1 'polypeptide(L)'
;MISSILNHILLPLFPVDCSLTNRGIIIRAIQQHLASPLNRQKPDFQKAAFNVIKGTYGSDLTRLKEVINSDFLLPSHDHGGFHGGDLHQLIYGCRDLTQVVSVAQHIAVEALKVVQSPPLIKILSDIDDTLFAGWVDARYPGHTLYPGVTTLFQCMSRGVDCSNPSVTFLTARPRGWFSFGRNLTADRLVSLGLANPTVLNGSVRTGVNPQKIAGSVLGTFIHDINPSSPLTGDGGAKADYVKRGVHLYENYAAAGMIAFELGLISKEDLTLVVQSCRDELDTMTFTGWNSTQKQADRKQELVNDCDRFDSKHSIPSTSK
;
A
#
# COMPACT_ATOMS: atom_id res chain seq x y z
N MET A 1 -16.31 28.63 -20.89
CA MET A 1 -17.32 27.61 -21.25
C MET A 1 -17.30 26.43 -20.28
N ILE A 2 -16.15 25.81 -19.98
CA ILE A 2 -16.01 24.72 -18.98
C ILE A 2 -16.37 25.16 -17.54
N SER A 3 -16.01 26.39 -17.13
CA SER A 3 -16.42 26.97 -15.83
C SER A 3 -17.94 27.05 -15.63
N SER A 4 -18.69 27.30 -16.71
CA SER A 4 -20.15 27.35 -16.69
C SER A 4 -20.75 25.95 -16.57
N ILE A 5 -20.12 24.95 -17.21
CA ILE A 5 -20.50 23.53 -17.12
C ILE A 5 -20.24 22.98 -15.71
N LEU A 6 -19.11 23.32 -15.06
CA LEU A 6 -18.84 22.94 -13.67
C LEU A 6 -19.83 23.60 -12.69
N ASN A 7 -20.16 24.88 -12.87
CA ASN A 7 -21.08 25.58 -11.98
C ASN A 7 -22.57 25.26 -12.23
N HIS A 8 -22.97 24.88 -13.44
CA HIS A 8 -24.37 24.56 -13.75
C HIS A 8 -24.70 23.06 -13.76
N ILE A 9 -23.72 22.16 -13.94
CA ILE A 9 -23.95 20.71 -13.91
C ILE A 9 -23.56 20.10 -12.55
N LEU A 10 -22.46 20.52 -11.90
CA LEU A 10 -21.97 19.87 -10.68
C LEU A 10 -22.45 20.50 -9.36
N LEU A 11 -23.04 21.70 -9.40
CA LEU A 11 -23.45 22.45 -8.21
C LEU A 11 -24.95 22.37 -7.88
N PRO A 12 -25.88 22.24 -8.86
CA PRO A 12 -27.31 22.03 -8.58
C PRO A 12 -27.87 20.67 -9.02
N LEU A 13 -27.07 19.81 -9.68
CA LEU A 13 -27.50 18.48 -10.11
C LEU A 13 -26.49 17.43 -9.62
N PHE A 14 -26.51 17.16 -8.31
CA PHE A 14 -26.36 15.75 -7.93
C PHE A 14 -27.73 15.12 -8.16
N PRO A 15 -27.98 14.46 -9.30
CA PRO A 15 -29.12 13.57 -9.35
C PRO A 15 -28.93 12.55 -8.22
N VAL A 16 -30.05 12.21 -7.61
CA VAL A 16 -30.25 11.35 -6.45
C VAL A 16 -29.66 9.93 -6.61
N ASP A 17 -28.87 9.65 -7.66
CA ASP A 17 -28.39 8.31 -7.98
C ASP A 17 -27.02 8.26 -8.69
N CYS A 18 -26.07 9.11 -8.29
CA CYS A 18 -24.67 8.88 -8.67
C CYS A 18 -24.11 7.74 -7.82
N SER A 19 -23.97 6.55 -8.41
CA SER A 19 -23.36 5.37 -7.78
C SER A 19 -21.99 5.72 -7.19
N LEU A 20 -21.58 4.98 -6.15
CA LEU A 20 -20.28 5.17 -5.51
C LEU A 20 -19.11 5.16 -6.52
N THR A 21 -19.18 4.26 -7.50
CA THR A 21 -18.22 4.15 -8.59
C THR A 21 -18.17 5.42 -9.43
N ASN A 22 -19.33 5.99 -9.79
CA ASN A 22 -19.38 7.23 -10.57
C ASN A 22 -18.79 8.42 -9.79
N ARG A 23 -19.04 8.51 -8.48
CA ARG A 23 -18.40 9.52 -7.61
C ARG A 23 -16.88 9.38 -7.62
N GLY A 24 -16.38 8.15 -7.58
CA GLY A 24 -14.97 7.84 -7.73
C GLY A 24 -14.38 8.31 -9.06
N ILE A 25 -15.03 7.96 -10.17
CA ILE A 25 -14.63 8.37 -11.53
C ILE A 25 -14.57 9.90 -11.64
N ILE A 26 -15.58 10.60 -11.12
CA ILE A 26 -15.62 12.07 -11.12
C ILE A 26 -14.42 12.64 -10.35
N ILE A 27 -14.14 12.13 -9.14
CA ILE A 27 -13.00 12.60 -8.34
C ILE A 27 -11.69 12.31 -9.06
N ARG A 28 -11.54 11.15 -9.70
CA ARG A 28 -10.33 10.79 -10.45
C ARG A 28 -10.12 11.74 -11.64
N ALA A 29 -11.17 12.05 -12.39
CA ALA A 29 -11.10 13.06 -13.47
C ALA A 29 -10.70 14.44 -12.93
N ILE A 30 -11.23 14.84 -11.78
CA ILE A 30 -10.84 16.08 -11.09
C ILE A 30 -9.36 16.05 -10.69
N GLN A 31 -8.85 14.94 -10.17
CA GLN A 31 -7.44 14.80 -9.79
C GLN A 31 -6.48 15.00 -10.98
N GLN A 32 -6.83 14.48 -12.17
CA GLN A 32 -6.07 14.76 -13.41
C GLN A 32 -6.00 16.26 -13.70
N HIS A 33 -7.14 16.95 -13.56
CA HIS A 33 -7.22 18.39 -13.74
C HIS A 33 -6.42 19.17 -12.69
N LEU A 34 -6.34 18.69 -11.45
CA LEU A 34 -5.55 19.30 -10.37
C LEU A 34 -4.04 19.11 -10.58
N ALA A 35 -3.62 17.97 -11.14
CA ALA A 35 -2.22 17.68 -11.45
C ALA A 35 -1.69 18.54 -12.61
N SER A 36 -2.54 18.89 -13.59
CA SER A 36 -2.13 19.69 -14.75
C SER A 36 -1.57 21.08 -14.37
N PRO A 37 -0.39 21.49 -14.85
CA PRO A 37 0.15 22.83 -14.62
C PRO A 37 -0.59 23.91 -15.43
N LEU A 38 -1.29 23.52 -16.50
CA LEU A 38 -2.00 24.44 -17.39
C LEU A 38 -3.37 24.87 -16.85
N ASN A 39 -3.91 24.13 -15.88
CA ASN A 39 -5.22 24.41 -15.33
C ASN A 39 -5.16 25.50 -14.27
N ARG A 40 -5.83 26.63 -14.53
CA ARG A 40 -5.93 27.77 -13.60
C ARG A 40 -7.13 27.69 -12.66
N GLN A 41 -8.10 26.81 -12.93
CA GLN A 41 -9.33 26.66 -12.15
C GLN A 41 -9.22 25.63 -11.02
N LYS A 42 -8.00 25.37 -10.53
CA LYS A 42 -7.76 24.38 -9.46
C LYS A 42 -8.65 24.57 -8.23
N PRO A 43 -8.93 25.81 -7.75
CA PRO A 43 -9.83 26.01 -6.61
C PRO A 43 -11.26 25.49 -6.85
N ASP A 44 -11.81 25.70 -8.06
CA ASP A 44 -13.17 25.26 -8.40
C ASP A 44 -13.25 23.73 -8.45
N PHE A 45 -12.27 23.10 -9.11
CA PHE A 45 -12.13 21.64 -9.16
C PHE A 45 -11.98 21.02 -7.76
N GLN A 46 -11.16 21.64 -6.92
CA GLN A 46 -10.95 21.23 -5.54
C GLN A 46 -12.24 21.29 -4.73
N LYS A 47 -12.98 22.40 -4.84
CA LYS A 47 -14.28 22.59 -4.18
C LYS A 47 -15.32 21.57 -4.66
N ALA A 48 -15.35 21.27 -5.97
CA ALA A 48 -16.23 20.26 -6.52
C ALA A 48 -15.95 18.87 -5.93
N ALA A 49 -14.68 18.45 -5.88
CA ALA A 49 -14.31 17.17 -5.26
C ALA A 49 -14.68 17.11 -3.77
N PHE A 50 -14.49 18.21 -3.03
CA PHE A 50 -14.88 18.29 -1.63
C PHE A 50 -16.39 18.26 -1.43
N ASN A 51 -17.17 18.80 -2.36
CA ASN A 51 -18.62 18.66 -2.32
C ASN A 51 -19.06 17.20 -2.56
N VAL A 52 -18.41 16.46 -3.47
CA VAL A 52 -18.67 15.01 -3.66
C VAL A 52 -18.40 14.25 -2.35
N ILE A 53 -17.26 14.53 -1.70
CA ILE A 53 -16.88 13.90 -0.43
C ILE A 53 -17.88 14.23 0.68
N LYS A 54 -18.22 15.52 0.85
CA LYS A 54 -19.17 15.98 1.87
C LYS A 54 -20.61 15.55 1.62
N GLY A 55 -20.97 15.26 0.36
CA GLY A 55 -22.25 14.66 -0.01
C GLY A 55 -22.31 13.14 0.13
N THR A 56 -21.26 12.50 0.68
CA THR A 56 -21.18 11.06 0.91
C THR A 56 -21.04 10.78 2.40
N TYR A 57 -21.73 9.77 2.91
CA TYR A 57 -21.95 9.56 4.35
C TYR A 57 -21.66 8.11 4.78
N GLY A 58 -21.38 7.91 6.07
CA GLY A 58 -21.21 6.59 6.70
C GLY A 58 -20.31 5.61 5.93
N SER A 59 -20.83 4.40 5.71
CA SER A 59 -20.10 3.31 5.03
C SER A 59 -19.76 3.66 3.58
N ASP A 60 -20.60 4.43 2.89
CA ASP A 60 -20.33 4.85 1.52
C ASP A 60 -19.16 5.82 1.45
N LEU A 61 -19.03 6.73 2.42
CA LEU A 61 -17.86 7.61 2.48
C LEU A 61 -16.60 6.78 2.74
N THR A 62 -16.69 5.73 3.54
CA THR A 62 -15.57 4.84 3.80
C THR A 62 -15.14 4.12 2.53
N ARG A 63 -16.08 3.56 1.77
CA ARG A 63 -15.79 2.91 0.49
C ARG A 63 -15.33 3.91 -0.58
N LEU A 64 -15.87 5.13 -0.60
CA LEU A 64 -15.45 6.17 -1.55
C LEU A 64 -13.96 6.51 -1.38
N LYS A 65 -13.46 6.55 -0.15
CA LYS A 65 -12.02 6.77 0.12
C LYS A 65 -11.15 5.66 -0.49
N GLU A 66 -11.62 4.40 -0.47
CA GLU A 66 -10.95 3.29 -1.18
C GLU A 66 -10.99 3.51 -2.68
N VAL A 67 -12.17 3.83 -3.22
CA VAL A 67 -12.37 4.07 -4.64
C VAL A 67 -11.47 5.18 -5.17
N ILE A 68 -11.27 6.26 -4.41
CA ILE A 68 -10.36 7.37 -4.75
C ILE A 68 -8.89 6.89 -4.78
N ASN A 69 -8.54 5.96 -3.91
CA ASN A 69 -7.19 5.41 -3.82
C ASN A 69 -6.96 4.20 -4.74
N SER A 70 -7.99 3.64 -5.36
CA SER A 70 -7.88 2.55 -6.33
C SER A 70 -7.86 3.06 -7.78
N ASP A 71 -7.14 2.36 -8.65
CA ASP A 71 -7.17 2.61 -10.11
C ASP A 71 -8.43 1.98 -10.73
N PHE A 72 -9.60 2.63 -10.58
CA PHE A 72 -10.84 2.21 -11.27
C PHE A 72 -10.85 2.52 -12.78
N LEU A 73 -9.82 3.18 -13.32
CA LEU A 73 -9.80 3.60 -14.71
C LEU A 73 -8.96 2.65 -15.57
N LEU A 74 -9.66 1.62 -16.05
CA LEU A 74 -9.39 0.79 -17.22
C LEU A 74 -8.05 0.02 -17.23
N PRO A 75 -8.05 -1.27 -17.60
CA PRO A 75 -6.84 -2.03 -17.91
C PRO A 75 -6.23 -1.47 -19.18
N SER A 76 -5.53 -0.35 -19.05
CA SER A 76 -4.72 0.22 -20.10
C SER A 76 -3.44 -0.60 -20.10
N HIS A 77 -3.42 -1.65 -20.92
CA HIS A 77 -2.23 -2.45 -21.22
C HIS A 77 -1.08 -1.61 -21.81
N ASP A 78 -1.33 -0.33 -22.11
CA ASP A 78 -0.35 0.62 -22.61
C ASP A 78 0.18 1.51 -21.48
N HIS A 79 1.33 1.11 -20.92
CA HIS A 79 2.33 1.96 -20.27
C HIS A 79 1.78 3.02 -19.28
N GLY A 80 1.04 2.59 -18.24
CA GLY A 80 0.45 3.47 -17.23
C GLY A 80 1.43 3.87 -16.12
N GLY A 81 1.99 5.08 -16.20
CA GLY A 81 2.68 5.74 -15.08
C GLY A 81 1.72 6.19 -13.98
N PHE A 82 2.22 6.76 -12.88
CA PHE A 82 1.37 7.30 -11.81
C PHE A 82 0.49 8.42 -12.38
N HIS A 83 -0.79 8.12 -12.58
CA HIS A 83 -1.75 9.10 -13.11
C HIS A 83 -2.09 10.21 -12.11
N GLY A 84 -1.47 10.25 -10.93
CA GLY A 84 -1.62 11.34 -9.99
C GLY A 84 -2.90 11.28 -9.15
N GLY A 85 -2.80 11.77 -7.92
CA GLY A 85 -3.94 12.01 -7.04
C GLY A 85 -4.39 10.78 -6.25
N ASP A 86 -3.91 10.67 -5.02
CA ASP A 86 -4.61 9.93 -3.97
C ASP A 86 -5.47 10.89 -3.12
N LEU A 87 -6.23 10.33 -2.17
CA LEU A 87 -7.03 11.12 -1.24
C LEU A 87 -6.18 12.11 -0.42
N HIS A 88 -4.95 11.74 -0.07
CA HIS A 88 -4.06 12.59 0.70
C HIS A 88 -3.64 13.84 -0.10
N GLN A 89 -3.28 13.70 -1.39
CA GLN A 89 -3.00 14.84 -2.28
C GLN A 89 -4.25 15.67 -2.53
N LEU A 90 -5.40 15.02 -2.69
CA LEU A 90 -6.66 15.72 -2.88
C LEU A 90 -6.95 16.62 -1.67
N ILE A 91 -6.85 16.10 -0.45
CA ILE A 91 -7.15 16.89 0.76
C ILE A 91 -6.02 17.89 1.05
N TYR A 92 -4.79 17.42 1.25
CA TYR A 92 -3.69 18.25 1.75
C TYR A 92 -2.94 19.02 0.66
N GLY A 93 -3.25 18.79 -0.61
CA GLY A 93 -2.82 19.66 -1.72
C GLY A 93 -3.63 20.95 -1.83
N CYS A 94 -4.78 21.04 -1.14
CA CYS A 94 -5.61 22.24 -1.11
C CYS A 94 -4.92 23.36 -0.31
N ARG A 95 -4.84 24.56 -0.89
CA ARG A 95 -4.28 25.74 -0.23
C ARG A 95 -5.25 26.41 0.75
N ASP A 96 -6.55 26.16 0.61
CA ASP A 96 -7.59 26.71 1.48
C ASP A 96 -7.78 25.80 2.70
N LEU A 97 -7.18 26.20 3.83
CA LEU A 97 -7.23 25.44 5.06
C LEU A 97 -8.66 25.26 5.60
N THR A 98 -9.56 26.21 5.34
CA THR A 98 -10.96 26.13 5.77
C THR A 98 -11.66 24.95 5.10
N GLN A 99 -11.38 24.74 3.82
CA GLN A 99 -11.90 23.62 3.05
C GLN A 99 -11.32 22.28 3.55
N VAL A 100 -10.01 22.24 3.83
CA VAL A 100 -9.33 21.07 4.41
C VAL A 100 -9.97 20.68 5.75
N VAL A 101 -10.11 21.64 6.67
CA VAL A 101 -10.72 21.43 7.98
C VAL A 101 -12.17 20.97 7.84
N SER A 102 -12.95 21.60 6.97
CA SER A 102 -14.34 21.22 6.71
C SER A 102 -14.49 19.76 6.26
N VAL A 103 -13.63 19.30 5.33
CA VAL A 103 -13.64 17.90 4.86
C VAL A 103 -13.15 16.94 5.94
N ALA A 104 -12.09 17.29 6.66
CA ALA A 104 -11.56 16.46 7.75
C ALA A 104 -12.58 16.27 8.88
N GLN A 105 -13.28 17.35 9.26
CA GLN A 105 -14.37 17.29 10.24
C GLN A 105 -15.52 16.39 9.76
N HIS A 106 -15.93 16.52 8.50
CA HIS A 106 -16.94 15.65 7.90
C HIS A 106 -16.53 14.17 7.99
N ILE A 107 -15.31 13.84 7.57
CA ILE A 107 -14.77 12.46 7.66
C ILE A 107 -14.77 11.96 9.10
N ALA A 108 -14.35 12.80 10.06
CA ALA A 108 -14.32 12.42 11.48
C ALA A 108 -15.72 12.14 12.03
N VAL A 109 -16.70 13.00 11.73
CA VAL A 109 -18.10 12.83 12.16
C VAL A 109 -18.72 11.57 11.56
N GLU A 110 -18.54 11.35 10.26
CA GLU A 110 -19.09 10.18 9.58
C GLU A 110 -18.42 8.88 10.04
N ALA A 111 -17.11 8.89 10.34
CA ALA A 111 -16.41 7.72 10.86
C ALA A 111 -17.00 7.20 12.19
N LEU A 112 -17.52 8.08 13.04
CA LEU A 112 -18.18 7.68 14.30
C LEU A 112 -19.50 6.91 14.08
N LYS A 113 -20.09 7.01 12.88
CA LYS A 113 -21.36 6.36 12.52
C LYS A 113 -21.15 4.98 11.89
N VAL A 114 -19.91 4.64 11.56
CA VAL A 114 -19.60 3.41 10.82
C VAL A 114 -19.39 2.27 11.80
N VAL A 115 -20.32 1.31 11.78
CA VAL A 115 -20.12 -0.02 12.34
C VAL A 115 -19.95 -0.96 11.14
N GLN A 116 -18.73 -1.07 10.63
CA GLN A 116 -18.45 -1.90 9.45
C GLN A 116 -18.21 -3.36 9.87
N SER A 117 -18.94 -4.27 9.23
CA SER A 117 -18.75 -5.72 9.35
C SER A 117 -18.95 -6.37 7.97
N PRO A 118 -17.91 -7.00 7.37
CA PRO A 118 -16.52 -7.03 7.83
C PRO A 118 -15.83 -5.66 7.70
N PRO A 119 -14.76 -5.40 8.49
CA PRO A 119 -13.97 -4.18 8.36
C PRO A 119 -13.22 -4.14 7.02
N LEU A 120 -13.02 -2.94 6.48
CA LEU A 120 -12.13 -2.76 5.33
C LEU A 120 -10.67 -2.95 5.75
N ILE A 121 -9.95 -3.75 4.97
CA ILE A 121 -8.52 -4.03 5.19
C ILE A 121 -7.68 -2.91 4.58
N LYS A 122 -6.64 -2.49 5.31
CA LYS A 122 -5.65 -1.52 4.87
C LYS A 122 -4.26 -2.09 5.02
N ILE A 123 -3.43 -1.89 4.00
CA ILE A 123 -2.04 -2.32 4.00
C ILE A 123 -1.17 -1.10 4.20
N LEU A 124 -0.37 -1.10 5.26
CA LEU A 124 0.66 -0.08 5.52
C LEU A 124 2.03 -0.75 5.41
N SER A 125 2.95 -0.12 4.69
CA SER A 125 4.30 -0.65 4.51
C SER A 125 5.35 0.45 4.61
N ASP A 126 6.51 0.12 5.15
CA ASP A 126 7.72 0.93 4.94
C ASP A 126 8.28 0.70 3.52
N ILE A 127 9.32 1.45 3.14
CA ILE A 127 10.01 1.36 1.85
C ILE A 127 11.43 0.78 2.01
N ASP A 128 12.25 1.38 2.86
CA ASP A 128 13.68 1.04 2.94
C ASP A 128 13.91 -0.22 3.75
N ASP A 129 14.75 -1.13 3.25
CA ASP A 129 14.99 -2.45 3.83
C ASP A 129 13.69 -3.29 4.00
N THR A 130 12.60 -2.85 3.35
CA THR A 130 11.31 -3.54 3.21
C THR A 130 11.02 -3.83 1.74
N LEU A 131 10.90 -2.81 0.88
CA LEU A 131 10.71 -3.01 -0.56
C LEU A 131 12.04 -3.20 -1.29
N PHE A 132 13.01 -2.37 -0.93
CA PHE A 132 14.33 -2.36 -1.53
C PHE A 132 15.36 -2.76 -0.48
N ALA A 133 16.36 -3.54 -0.88
CA ALA A 133 17.57 -3.70 -0.10
C ALA A 133 18.22 -2.32 0.04
N GLY A 134 18.12 -1.76 1.24
CA GLY A 134 18.41 -0.38 1.54
C GLY A 134 19.86 -0.23 1.98
N TRP A 135 20.03 0.33 3.17
CA TRP A 135 21.35 0.68 3.70
C TRP A 135 21.87 -0.36 4.67
N VAL A 136 20.97 -1.15 5.27
CA VAL A 136 21.30 -2.07 6.35
C VAL A 136 21.41 -3.50 5.84
N ASP A 137 20.54 -3.91 4.90
CA ASP A 137 20.57 -5.27 4.40
C ASP A 137 21.66 -5.49 3.34
N ALA A 138 22.81 -5.98 3.79
CA ALA A 138 23.94 -6.31 2.91
C ALA A 138 23.82 -7.71 2.25
N ARG A 139 22.73 -8.45 2.53
CA ARG A 139 22.51 -9.81 1.99
C ARG A 139 22.13 -9.80 0.52
N TYR A 140 21.52 -8.71 0.06
CA TYR A 140 21.07 -8.48 -1.31
C TYR A 140 21.89 -7.35 -1.98
N PRO A 141 21.86 -7.23 -3.32
CA PRO A 141 22.43 -6.08 -4.01
C PRO A 141 21.75 -4.78 -3.56
N GLY A 142 22.54 -3.73 -3.31
CA GLY A 142 21.98 -2.45 -2.85
C GLY A 142 21.01 -1.83 -3.86
N HIS A 143 19.93 -1.23 -3.35
CA HIS A 143 18.89 -0.53 -4.11
C HIS A 143 18.11 -1.37 -5.13
N THR A 144 18.17 -2.69 -5.03
CA THR A 144 17.31 -3.60 -5.80
C THR A 144 16.05 -3.96 -4.99
N LEU A 145 14.97 -4.28 -5.69
CA LEU A 145 13.81 -4.89 -5.05
C LEU A 145 14.17 -6.24 -4.46
N TYR A 146 13.52 -6.59 -3.34
CA TYR A 146 13.55 -7.96 -2.87
C TYR A 146 12.75 -8.87 -3.82
N PRO A 147 13.21 -10.10 -4.08
CA PRO A 147 12.48 -11.03 -4.94
C PRO A 147 11.05 -11.26 -4.45
N GLY A 148 10.06 -11.14 -5.33
CA GLY A 148 8.64 -11.40 -5.09
C GLY A 148 7.89 -10.38 -4.25
N VAL A 149 8.53 -9.27 -3.85
CA VAL A 149 7.86 -8.21 -3.07
C VAL A 149 6.70 -7.59 -3.84
N THR A 150 6.87 -7.29 -5.13
CA THR A 150 5.86 -6.68 -5.98
C THR A 150 4.66 -7.59 -6.15
N THR A 151 4.90 -8.88 -6.43
CA THR A 151 3.86 -9.90 -6.54
C THR A 151 3.09 -10.08 -5.24
N LEU A 152 3.76 -10.06 -4.08
CA LEU A 152 3.07 -10.13 -2.79
C LEU A 152 2.14 -8.93 -2.60
N PHE A 153 2.63 -7.71 -2.81
CA PHE A 153 1.79 -6.51 -2.69
C PHE A 153 0.64 -6.49 -3.69
N GLN A 154 0.83 -6.98 -4.92
CA GLN A 154 -0.25 -7.14 -5.91
C GLN A 154 -1.31 -8.13 -5.42
N CYS A 155 -0.89 -9.30 -4.90
CA CYS A 155 -1.81 -10.30 -4.37
C CYS A 155 -2.58 -9.76 -3.16
N MET A 156 -1.89 -9.13 -2.21
CA MET A 156 -2.53 -8.49 -1.05
C MET A 156 -3.46 -7.36 -1.49
N SER A 157 -3.06 -6.53 -2.46
CA SER A 157 -3.86 -5.42 -2.99
C SER A 157 -5.05 -5.89 -3.81
N ARG A 158 -5.09 -7.13 -4.29
CA ARG A 158 -6.30 -7.75 -4.85
C ARG A 158 -7.21 -8.23 -3.71
N GLY A 159 -6.62 -8.86 -2.70
CA GLY A 159 -7.32 -9.47 -1.56
C GLY A 159 -8.04 -10.78 -1.94
N VAL A 160 -8.38 -11.59 -0.95
CA VAL A 160 -9.01 -12.92 -1.15
C VAL A 160 -10.37 -12.82 -1.85
N ASP A 161 -11.15 -11.79 -1.53
CA ASP A 161 -12.51 -11.58 -2.06
C ASP A 161 -12.56 -10.51 -3.17
N CYS A 162 -11.43 -10.23 -3.83
CA CYS A 162 -11.29 -9.08 -4.73
C CYS A 162 -11.70 -7.76 -4.04
N SER A 163 -11.44 -7.65 -2.73
CA SER A 163 -11.78 -6.50 -1.90
C SER A 163 -10.94 -5.25 -2.22
N ASN A 164 -9.87 -5.42 -3.02
CA ASN A 164 -9.00 -4.36 -3.50
C ASN A 164 -8.45 -3.42 -2.40
N PRO A 165 -7.85 -3.94 -1.31
CA PRO A 165 -7.37 -3.09 -0.22
C PRO A 165 -6.26 -2.16 -0.69
N SER A 166 -6.37 -0.88 -0.36
CA SER A 166 -5.35 0.10 -0.76
C SER A 166 -4.04 -0.11 0.01
N VAL A 167 -2.91 0.06 -0.68
CA VAL A 167 -1.57 0.06 -0.07
C VAL A 167 -1.09 1.49 0.19
N THR A 168 -0.67 1.76 1.42
CA THR A 168 -0.05 3.03 1.82
C THR A 168 1.39 2.80 2.27
N PHE A 169 2.33 3.46 1.59
CA PHE A 169 3.74 3.46 1.93
C PHE A 169 4.09 4.61 2.85
N LEU A 170 4.89 4.33 3.87
CA LEU A 170 5.46 5.27 4.80
C LEU A 170 6.95 5.40 4.51
N THR A 171 7.51 6.61 4.56
CA THR A 171 8.96 6.80 4.44
C THR A 171 9.47 7.95 5.30
N ALA A 172 10.56 7.70 6.01
CA ALA A 172 11.27 8.71 6.81
C ALA A 172 12.30 9.51 5.99
N ARG A 173 12.48 9.21 4.68
CA ARG A 173 13.46 9.90 3.83
C ARG A 173 13.20 11.42 3.84
N PRO A 174 14.22 12.25 4.16
CA PRO A 174 14.07 13.70 4.15
C PRO A 174 13.59 14.20 2.79
N ARG A 175 12.77 15.25 2.79
CA ARG A 175 12.45 15.99 1.56
C ARG A 175 13.75 16.56 0.98
N GLY A 176 14.33 15.88 -0.02
CA GLY A 176 15.44 16.42 -0.82
C GLY A 176 16.74 15.62 -0.89
N TRP A 177 16.93 14.52 -0.15
CA TRP A 177 18.27 13.88 -0.08
C TRP A 177 18.72 13.08 -1.32
N PHE A 178 17.84 12.80 -2.27
CA PHE A 178 18.14 12.51 -3.67
C PHE A 178 16.80 12.70 -4.33
N SER A 179 16.63 13.75 -5.15
CA SER A 179 15.39 14.22 -5.81
C SER A 179 14.33 13.14 -6.13
N PHE A 180 13.67 12.61 -5.11
CA PHE A 180 12.53 11.71 -5.16
C PHE A 180 11.44 12.42 -4.34
N GLY A 181 10.75 13.36 -5.00
CA GLY A 181 9.49 13.85 -4.47
C GLY A 181 8.51 12.68 -4.31
N ARG A 182 7.49 12.82 -3.46
CA ARG A 182 6.41 11.84 -3.29
C ARG A 182 5.93 11.24 -4.63
N ASN A 183 5.80 12.07 -5.66
CA ASN A 183 5.40 11.67 -7.00
C ASN A 183 6.43 10.74 -7.68
N LEU A 184 7.74 11.00 -7.55
CA LEU A 184 8.79 10.16 -8.12
C LEU A 184 8.91 8.81 -7.40
N THR A 185 8.67 8.79 -6.08
CA THR A 185 8.55 7.52 -5.34
C THR A 185 7.33 6.74 -5.81
N ALA A 186 6.19 7.40 -5.97
CA ALA A 186 4.98 6.78 -6.52
C ALA A 186 5.18 6.30 -7.97
N ASP A 187 5.80 7.10 -8.84
CA ASP A 187 6.15 6.75 -10.23
C ASP A 187 7.02 5.50 -10.26
N ARG A 188 8.05 5.43 -9.40
CA ARG A 188 8.91 4.26 -9.29
C ARG A 188 8.12 3.04 -8.82
N LEU A 189 7.29 3.16 -7.79
CA LEU A 189 6.45 2.07 -7.31
C LEU A 189 5.45 1.58 -8.37
N VAL A 190 4.85 2.49 -9.14
CA VAL A 190 3.98 2.15 -10.28
C VAL A 190 4.75 1.47 -11.40
N SER A 191 5.95 1.97 -11.75
CA SER A 191 6.82 1.32 -12.74
C SER A 191 7.23 -0.10 -12.35
N LEU A 192 7.13 -0.43 -11.07
CA LEU A 192 7.41 -1.75 -10.49
C LEU A 192 6.15 -2.61 -10.33
N GLY A 193 5.01 -2.17 -10.90
CA GLY A 193 3.77 -2.95 -10.98
C GLY A 193 2.80 -2.74 -9.81
N LEU A 194 3.04 -1.79 -8.91
CA LEU A 194 2.08 -1.47 -7.84
C LEU A 194 1.01 -0.50 -8.33
N ALA A 195 -0.26 -0.90 -8.24
CA ALA A 195 -1.38 -0.04 -8.60
C ALA A 195 -1.57 1.08 -7.56
N ASN A 196 -1.58 2.33 -8.03
CA ASN A 196 -1.88 3.57 -7.29
C ASN A 196 -1.39 3.66 -5.81
N PRO A 197 -0.07 3.60 -5.54
CA PRO A 197 0.46 3.66 -4.18
C PRO A 197 0.23 5.04 -3.55
N THR A 198 -0.32 5.07 -2.33
CA THR A 198 -0.28 6.28 -1.49
C THR A 198 1.06 6.35 -0.78
N VAL A 199 1.82 7.44 -0.93
CA VAL A 199 3.11 7.62 -0.24
C VAL A 199 3.01 8.76 0.75
N LEU A 200 3.24 8.46 2.03
CA LEU A 200 3.28 9.43 3.13
C LEU A 200 4.72 9.66 3.56
N ASN A 201 5.21 10.86 3.30
CA ASN A 201 6.54 11.29 3.75
C ASN A 201 6.48 11.76 5.19
N GLY A 202 7.50 11.40 5.97
CA GLY A 202 7.62 11.83 7.36
C GLY A 202 7.61 13.35 7.55
N SER A 203 6.79 13.79 8.50
CA SER A 203 7.05 14.94 9.36
C SER A 203 6.60 14.51 10.75
N VAL A 204 7.54 14.11 11.59
CA VAL A 204 7.25 13.48 12.88
C VAL A 204 6.77 14.56 13.86
N ARG A 205 5.47 14.86 13.84
CA ARG A 205 4.75 15.55 14.93
C ARG A 205 3.25 15.20 14.94
N THR A 206 2.88 13.98 15.32
CA THR A 206 1.51 13.70 15.80
C THR A 206 1.51 12.54 16.80
N GLY A 207 0.89 12.77 17.95
CA GLY A 207 0.60 11.74 18.96
C GLY A 207 -0.63 10.95 18.55
N VAL A 208 -0.42 9.76 18.00
CA VAL A 208 -1.48 8.75 17.85
C VAL A 208 -1.41 7.83 19.07
N ASN A 209 -2.57 7.48 19.64
CA ASN A 209 -2.64 6.54 20.75
C ASN A 209 -2.30 5.12 20.23
N PRO A 210 -1.17 4.51 20.64
CA PRO A 210 -0.74 3.20 20.12
C PRO A 210 -1.70 2.06 20.48
N GLN A 211 -2.41 2.17 21.61
CA GLN A 211 -3.34 1.14 22.09
C GLN A 211 -4.59 1.02 21.20
N LYS A 212 -5.04 2.13 20.59
CA LYS A 212 -6.17 2.10 19.65
C LYS A 212 -5.82 1.47 18.31
N ILE A 213 -4.56 1.56 17.86
CA ILE A 213 -4.11 0.92 16.62
C ILE A 213 -3.98 -0.60 16.84
N ALA A 214 -3.41 -1.02 17.97
CA ALA A 214 -3.09 -2.42 18.24
C ALA A 214 -4.31 -3.37 18.14
N GLY A 215 -5.51 -2.91 18.50
CA GLY A 215 -6.74 -3.73 18.46
C GLY A 215 -7.35 -3.92 17.07
N SER A 216 -6.84 -3.26 16.02
CA SER A 216 -7.40 -3.31 14.66
C SER A 216 -6.40 -3.80 13.61
N VAL A 217 -5.21 -4.23 14.02
CA VAL A 217 -4.17 -4.75 13.13
C VAL A 217 -4.37 -6.24 12.94
N LEU A 218 -4.64 -6.65 11.69
CA LEU A 218 -4.84 -8.07 11.33
C LEU A 218 -3.54 -8.87 11.31
N GLY A 219 -2.42 -8.20 11.02
CA GLY A 219 -1.09 -8.81 11.03
C GLY A 219 -0.01 -7.74 10.97
N THR A 220 1.09 -7.96 11.70
CA THR A 220 2.27 -7.10 11.64
C THR A 220 3.44 -7.92 11.09
N PHE A 221 4.03 -7.45 10.00
CA PHE A 221 5.11 -8.13 9.30
C PHE A 221 6.36 -7.27 9.39
N ILE A 222 7.49 -7.87 9.81
CA ILE A 222 8.78 -7.19 9.82
C ILE A 222 9.77 -8.05 9.06
N HIS A 223 10.38 -7.45 8.04
CA HIS A 223 11.46 -8.08 7.30
C HIS A 223 12.70 -8.16 8.21
N ASP A 224 13.08 -9.38 8.58
CA ASP A 224 14.24 -9.64 9.42
C ASP A 224 15.51 -9.66 8.57
N ILE A 225 16.10 -8.47 8.44
CA ILE A 225 17.33 -8.25 7.69
C ILE A 225 18.60 -8.72 8.42
N ASN A 226 18.49 -9.07 9.70
CA ASN A 226 19.60 -9.54 10.50
C ASN A 226 19.15 -10.68 11.42
N PRO A 227 18.86 -11.87 10.88
CA PRO A 227 18.35 -12.99 11.66
C PRO A 227 19.32 -13.47 12.75
N SER A 228 20.63 -13.21 12.59
CA SER A 228 21.64 -13.54 13.59
C SER A 228 21.54 -12.73 14.89
N SER A 229 20.92 -11.54 14.84
CA SER A 229 20.70 -10.70 16.01
C SER A 229 19.43 -11.11 16.74
N PRO A 230 19.43 -11.27 18.08
CA PRO A 230 18.21 -11.46 18.84
C PRO A 230 17.42 -10.15 19.03
N LEU A 231 17.98 -9.00 18.63
CA LEU A 231 17.40 -7.68 18.80
C LEU A 231 16.93 -7.08 17.47
N THR A 232 15.88 -6.26 17.52
CA THR A 232 15.39 -5.39 16.44
C THR A 232 16.21 -4.09 16.38
N GLY A 233 16.04 -3.30 15.30
CA GLY A 233 16.82 -2.06 15.09
C GLY A 233 16.60 -0.96 16.13
N ASP A 234 15.51 -1.01 16.88
CA ASP A 234 15.23 -0.14 18.03
C ASP A 234 15.80 -0.68 19.36
N GLY A 235 16.48 -1.82 19.34
CA GLY A 235 17.08 -2.48 20.50
C GLY A 235 16.14 -3.42 21.28
N GLY A 236 14.88 -3.57 20.86
CA GLY A 236 13.95 -4.50 21.49
C GLY A 236 14.25 -5.98 21.17
N ALA A 237 13.83 -6.90 22.04
CA ALA A 237 14.02 -8.33 21.78
C ALA A 237 13.01 -8.86 20.76
N LYS A 238 13.49 -9.49 19.69
CA LYS A 238 12.64 -10.10 18.64
C LYS A 238 11.61 -11.07 19.20
N ALA A 239 12.00 -11.87 20.20
CA ALA A 239 11.11 -12.82 20.86
C ALA A 239 9.89 -12.13 21.52
N ASP A 240 10.06 -10.91 22.03
CA ASP A 240 8.96 -10.17 22.66
C ASP A 240 8.00 -9.57 21.63
N TYR A 241 8.51 -9.20 20.46
CA TYR A 241 7.68 -8.81 19.31
C TYR A 241 6.86 -9.99 18.80
N VAL A 242 7.49 -11.16 18.64
CA VAL A 242 6.79 -12.39 18.22
C VAL A 242 5.69 -12.78 19.20
N LYS A 243 5.93 -12.71 20.52
CA LYS A 243 4.90 -12.93 21.55
C LYS A 243 3.72 -11.97 21.46
N ARG A 244 3.91 -10.79 20.85
CA ARG A 244 2.88 -9.77 20.63
C ARG A 244 2.18 -9.91 19.28
N GLY A 245 2.44 -10.98 18.53
CA GLY A 245 1.83 -11.24 17.23
C GLY A 245 2.54 -10.57 16.05
N VAL A 246 3.80 -10.16 16.20
CA VAL A 246 4.62 -9.73 15.07
C VAL A 246 5.22 -10.93 14.37
N HIS A 247 5.04 -10.98 13.06
CA HIS A 247 5.59 -12.00 12.19
C HIS A 247 6.91 -11.51 11.59
N LEU A 248 8.01 -12.15 11.98
CA LEU A 248 9.33 -11.94 11.40
C LEU A 248 9.49 -12.88 10.20
N TYR A 249 10.03 -12.36 9.09
CA TYR A 249 10.29 -13.15 7.89
C TYR A 249 11.63 -12.73 7.27
N GLU A 250 12.36 -13.67 6.67
CA GLU A 250 13.68 -13.38 6.06
C GLU A 250 13.60 -13.17 4.55
N ASN A 251 12.55 -13.68 3.91
CA ASN A 251 12.29 -13.55 2.48
C ASN A 251 10.78 -13.43 2.20
N TYR A 252 10.43 -12.95 1.01
CA TYR A 252 9.04 -12.65 0.65
C TYR A 252 8.17 -13.88 0.36
N ALA A 253 8.78 -15.05 0.11
CA ALA A 253 8.03 -16.31 0.07
C ALA A 253 7.48 -16.65 1.46
N ALA A 254 8.31 -16.53 2.51
CA ALA A 254 7.87 -16.69 3.90
C ALA A 254 6.82 -15.64 4.30
N ALA A 255 6.98 -14.38 3.87
CA ALA A 255 5.93 -13.36 4.07
C ALA A 255 4.60 -13.75 3.41
N GLY A 256 4.65 -14.28 2.18
CA GLY A 256 3.47 -14.81 1.48
C GLY A 256 2.82 -15.96 2.23
N MET A 257 3.61 -16.89 2.77
CA MET A 257 3.11 -18.01 3.58
C MET A 257 2.36 -17.53 4.82
N ILE A 258 2.93 -16.56 5.55
CA ILE A 258 2.27 -15.95 6.71
C ILE A 258 0.99 -15.21 6.27
N ALA A 259 1.03 -14.48 5.15
CA ALA A 259 -0.15 -13.79 4.63
C ALA A 259 -1.27 -14.77 4.26
N PHE A 260 -0.94 -15.93 3.69
CA PHE A 260 -1.89 -17.00 3.43
C PHE A 260 -2.46 -17.59 4.72
N GLU A 261 -1.62 -17.87 5.72
CA GLU A 261 -2.07 -18.38 7.03
C GLU A 261 -3.02 -17.41 7.75
N LEU A 262 -2.84 -16.10 7.55
CA LEU A 262 -3.73 -15.05 8.07
C LEU A 262 -4.96 -14.79 7.20
N GLY A 263 -5.14 -15.52 6.08
CA GLY A 263 -6.26 -15.34 5.16
C GLY A 263 -6.24 -14.01 4.40
N LEU A 264 -5.06 -13.43 4.20
CA LEU A 264 -4.87 -12.17 3.47
C LEU A 264 -4.67 -12.36 1.96
N ILE A 265 -4.22 -13.55 1.55
CA ILE A 265 -4.07 -13.98 0.15
C ILE A 265 -4.58 -15.42 -0.03
N SER A 266 -4.94 -15.80 -1.25
CA SER A 266 -5.37 -17.16 -1.59
C SER A 266 -4.18 -18.13 -1.71
N LYS A 267 -4.48 -19.42 -1.88
CA LYS A 267 -3.44 -20.45 -2.13
C LYS A 267 -2.80 -20.27 -3.51
N GLU A 268 -3.59 -19.89 -4.50
CA GLU A 268 -3.14 -19.58 -5.85
C GLU A 268 -2.17 -18.39 -5.81
N ASP A 269 -2.49 -17.37 -5.03
CA ASP A 269 -1.67 -16.19 -4.83
C ASP A 269 -0.35 -16.51 -4.14
N LEU A 270 -0.39 -17.36 -3.10
CA LEU A 270 0.82 -17.86 -2.47
C LEU A 270 1.74 -18.56 -3.48
N THR A 271 1.17 -19.39 -4.35
CA THR A 271 1.93 -20.10 -5.40
C THR A 271 2.60 -19.11 -6.35
N LEU A 272 1.89 -18.05 -6.76
CA LEU A 272 2.44 -16.98 -7.60
C LEU A 272 3.59 -16.24 -6.90
N VAL A 273 3.42 -15.89 -5.62
CA VAL A 273 4.45 -15.19 -4.82
C VAL A 273 5.71 -16.05 -4.70
N VAL A 274 5.58 -17.32 -4.35
CA VAL A 274 6.72 -18.24 -4.22
C VAL A 274 7.45 -18.40 -5.55
N GLN A 275 6.71 -18.54 -6.65
CA GLN A 275 7.30 -18.67 -7.99
C GLN A 275 8.06 -17.39 -8.40
N SER A 276 7.45 -16.21 -8.23
CA SER A 276 8.11 -14.93 -8.50
C SER A 276 9.36 -14.74 -7.65
N CYS A 277 9.35 -15.13 -6.37
CA CYS A 277 10.55 -15.09 -5.53
C CYS A 277 11.70 -15.93 -6.12
N ARG A 278 11.40 -17.11 -6.68
CA ARG A 278 12.40 -17.99 -7.31
C ARG A 278 12.94 -17.37 -8.59
N ASP A 279 12.06 -16.97 -9.49
CA ASP A 279 12.41 -16.44 -10.81
C ASP A 279 13.22 -15.13 -10.72
N GLU A 280 12.80 -14.22 -9.83
CA GLU A 280 13.50 -12.95 -9.62
C GLU A 280 14.84 -13.16 -8.93
N LEU A 281 14.95 -14.10 -7.98
CA LEU A 281 16.22 -14.42 -7.33
C LEU A 281 17.21 -15.13 -8.29
N ASP A 282 16.71 -15.93 -9.22
CA ASP A 282 17.52 -16.59 -10.25
C ASP A 282 18.13 -15.60 -11.23
N THR A 283 17.38 -14.56 -11.60
CA THR A 283 17.79 -13.53 -12.56
C THR A 283 18.53 -12.35 -11.90
N MET A 284 18.45 -12.22 -10.58
CA MET A 284 19.11 -11.15 -9.83
C MET A 284 20.63 -11.21 -9.96
N THR A 285 21.23 -10.08 -10.31
CA THR A 285 22.68 -9.95 -10.41
C THR A 285 23.30 -9.58 -9.07
N PHE A 286 23.97 -10.54 -8.43
CA PHE A 286 24.78 -10.29 -7.24
C PHE A 286 26.17 -9.76 -7.61
N THR A 287 26.67 -8.80 -6.84
CA THR A 287 27.99 -8.19 -7.05
C THR A 287 28.89 -8.38 -5.83
N GLY A 288 30.21 -8.24 -6.03
CA GLY A 288 31.22 -8.43 -4.99
C GLY A 288 31.86 -9.82 -4.98
N TRP A 289 32.90 -9.99 -4.16
CA TRP A 289 33.74 -11.20 -4.12
C TRP A 289 33.02 -12.46 -3.64
N ASN A 290 31.91 -12.30 -2.90
CA ASN A 290 31.07 -13.39 -2.39
C ASN A 290 29.70 -13.46 -3.10
N SER A 291 29.55 -12.89 -4.31
CA SER A 291 28.28 -12.84 -5.02
C SER A 291 27.61 -14.20 -5.19
N THR A 292 28.36 -15.22 -5.65
CA THR A 292 27.85 -16.58 -5.84
C THR A 292 27.37 -17.20 -4.54
N GLN A 293 28.13 -17.04 -3.44
CA GLN A 293 27.73 -17.56 -2.14
C GLN A 293 26.48 -16.84 -1.62
N LYS A 294 26.42 -15.51 -1.73
CA LYS A 294 25.25 -14.73 -1.30
C LYS A 294 23.98 -15.17 -2.02
N GLN A 295 24.04 -15.38 -3.34
CA GLN A 295 22.89 -15.84 -4.11
C GLN A 295 22.50 -17.27 -3.69
N ALA A 296 23.47 -18.16 -3.50
CA ALA A 296 23.22 -19.53 -3.04
C ALA A 296 22.57 -19.56 -1.65
N ASP A 297 23.01 -18.73 -0.71
CA ASP A 297 22.44 -18.62 0.64
C ASP A 297 20.96 -18.21 0.58
N ARG A 298 20.64 -17.17 -0.20
CA ARG A 298 19.23 -16.70 -0.35
C ARG A 298 18.34 -17.77 -0.99
N LYS A 299 18.87 -18.54 -1.95
CA LYS A 299 18.14 -19.65 -2.57
C LYS A 299 17.87 -20.76 -1.55
N GLN A 300 18.88 -21.10 -0.74
CA GLN A 300 18.74 -22.12 0.28
C GLN A 300 17.74 -21.70 1.36
N GLU A 301 17.75 -20.42 1.78
CA GLU A 301 16.75 -19.87 2.71
C GLU A 301 15.33 -20.01 2.17
N LEU A 302 15.10 -19.63 0.90
CA LEU A 302 13.80 -19.77 0.25
C LEU A 302 13.33 -21.23 0.24
N VAL A 303 14.21 -22.17 -0.12
CA VAL A 303 13.91 -23.61 -0.13
C VAL A 303 13.57 -24.10 1.28
N ASN A 304 14.38 -23.74 2.28
CA ASN A 304 14.15 -24.15 3.67
C ASN A 304 12.78 -23.68 4.18
N ASP A 305 12.37 -22.46 3.85
CA ASP A 305 11.06 -21.95 4.27
C ASP A 305 9.90 -22.63 3.53
N CYS A 306 10.07 -22.94 2.23
CA CYS A 306 9.10 -23.76 1.49
C CYS A 306 8.95 -25.15 2.12
N ASP A 307 10.05 -25.84 2.39
CA ASP A 307 10.04 -27.18 2.97
C ASP A 307 9.39 -27.20 4.36
N ARG A 308 9.68 -26.19 5.19
CA ARG A 308 9.05 -26.01 6.51
C ARG A 308 7.54 -25.81 6.37
N PHE A 309 7.12 -24.97 5.43
CA PHE A 309 5.72 -24.69 5.19
C PHE A 309 4.97 -25.93 4.68
N ASP A 310 5.53 -26.65 3.71
CA ASP A 310 4.95 -27.86 3.15
C ASP A 310 4.87 -28.97 4.20
N SER A 311 5.89 -29.10 5.07
CA SER A 311 5.86 -30.04 6.19
C SER A 311 4.74 -29.73 7.19
N LYS A 312 4.42 -28.45 7.40
CA LYS A 312 3.33 -28.01 8.30
C LYS A 312 1.94 -28.25 7.69
N HIS A 313 1.81 -28.19 6.36
CA HIS A 313 0.52 -28.26 5.65
C HIS A 313 0.26 -29.60 4.97
N SER A 314 1.24 -30.50 4.94
CA SER A 314 1.04 -31.89 4.54
C SER A 314 0.30 -32.63 5.66
N ILE A 315 -0.99 -32.92 5.43
CA ILE A 315 -1.79 -33.78 6.32
C ILE A 315 -1.02 -35.11 6.49
N PRO A 316 -0.71 -35.59 7.72
CA PRO A 316 -0.28 -36.96 7.88
C PRO A 316 -1.44 -37.84 7.43
N SER A 317 -1.25 -38.60 6.35
CA SER A 317 -2.24 -39.58 5.94
C SER A 317 -2.48 -40.51 7.12
N THR A 318 -3.61 -40.33 7.79
CA THR A 318 -4.10 -41.30 8.75
C THR A 318 -4.56 -42.50 7.94
N SER A 319 -3.63 -43.40 7.66
CA SER A 319 -3.95 -44.79 7.46
C SER A 319 -4.51 -45.33 8.77
N LYS A 320 -5.81 -45.56 8.79
CA LYS A 320 -6.48 -46.67 9.49
C LYS A 320 -7.91 -46.78 8.98
#